data_AF-A0A6B3FK69-F1
#
_entry.id   AF-A0A6B3FK69-F1
#
_cell.length_a   1.000
_cell.length_b   1.000
_cell.length_c   1.000
_cell.angle_alpha   90.00
_cell.angle_beta   90.00
_cell.angle_gamma   90.00
#
_symmetry.space_group_name_H-M   'P 1'
#
loop_
_entity.id
_entity.type
_entity.pdbx_description
1 polymer ?
#
loop_
_entity_poly.entity_id
_entity_poly.type
_entity_poly.pdbx_seq_one_letter_code
_entity_poly.pdbx_strand_id
1 'polypeptide(L)'
;APSIADPRMWDVDRLHLTAEGHRRVAEAVWQTLGLPAELDWRARMPATAPPRWAARRTEDIRFARQHLAPWIGRRLTGRSSGDGRFGAQFDAATGKAFWITPADAESPGPVTEWRRAATPAPS
;
A
#
# COMPACT_ATOMS: atom_id res chain seq x y z
N ALA A 1 9.11 -4.42 13.94
CA ALA A 1 9.31 -5.65 14.75
C ALA A 1 9.93 -6.74 13.89
N PRO A 2 10.67 -7.72 14.48
CA PRO A 2 11.36 -8.78 13.72
C PRO A 2 10.45 -9.61 12.80
N SER A 3 9.19 -9.79 13.18
CA SER A 3 8.15 -10.44 12.36
C SER A 3 7.88 -9.77 11.02
N ILE A 4 7.68 -8.45 11.01
CA ILE A 4 7.27 -7.66 9.83
C ILE A 4 8.35 -7.59 8.75
N ALA A 5 9.62 -7.76 9.15
CA ALA A 5 10.74 -7.83 8.21
C ALA A 5 10.82 -9.16 7.45
N ASP A 6 10.02 -10.18 7.82
CA ASP A 6 10.00 -11.47 7.12
C ASP A 6 9.24 -11.34 5.79
N PRO A 7 9.83 -11.72 4.64
CA PRO A 7 9.16 -11.65 3.34
C PRO A 7 7.84 -12.40 3.28
N ARG A 8 7.64 -13.44 4.11
CA ARG A 8 6.39 -14.22 4.17
C ARG A 8 5.20 -13.43 4.73
N MET A 9 5.43 -12.25 5.29
CA MET A 9 4.38 -11.31 5.70
C MET A 9 3.77 -10.55 4.53
N TRP A 10 4.40 -10.58 3.36
CA TRP A 10 4.04 -9.81 2.19
C TRP A 10 3.64 -10.73 1.04
N ASP A 11 2.67 -10.31 0.25
CA ASP A 11 2.24 -11.03 -0.96
C ASP A 11 3.31 -10.93 -2.06
N VAL A 12 3.08 -11.57 -3.20
CA VAL A 12 4.01 -11.67 -4.35
C VAL A 12 4.40 -10.31 -4.91
N ASP A 13 3.57 -9.28 -4.72
CA ASP A 13 3.84 -7.90 -5.11
C ASP A 13 4.68 -7.12 -4.10
N ARG A 14 4.99 -7.72 -2.95
CA ARG A 14 5.81 -7.17 -1.86
C ARG A 14 5.27 -5.87 -1.28
N LEU A 15 3.97 -5.59 -1.48
CA LEU A 15 3.30 -4.38 -1.03
C LEU A 15 2.11 -4.72 -0.13
N HIS A 16 1.32 -5.70 -0.52
CA HIS A 16 0.17 -6.14 0.28
C HIS A 16 0.61 -7.16 1.33
N LEU A 17 -0.10 -7.17 2.46
CA LEU A 17 0.12 -8.17 3.49
C LEU A 17 -0.55 -9.49 3.11
N THR A 18 0.08 -10.60 3.48
CA THR A 18 -0.61 -11.90 3.49
C THR A 18 -1.64 -11.95 4.62
N ALA A 19 -2.48 -12.99 4.67
CA ALA A 19 -3.42 -13.19 5.77
C ALA A 19 -2.73 -13.21 7.15
N GLU A 20 -1.57 -13.85 7.28
CA GLU A 20 -0.78 -13.83 8.52
C GLU A 20 -0.17 -12.45 8.80
N GLY A 21 0.28 -11.74 7.76
CA GLY A 21 0.74 -10.35 7.88
C GLY A 21 -0.36 -9.44 8.44
N HIS A 22 -1.58 -9.56 7.90
CA HIS A 22 -2.76 -8.86 8.40
C HIS A 22 -3.07 -9.23 9.85
N ARG A 23 -3.07 -10.52 10.22
CA ARG A 23 -3.32 -10.97 11.59
C ARG A 23 -2.36 -10.34 12.60
N ARG A 24 -1.06 -10.29 12.26
CA ARG A 24 -0.03 -9.70 13.14
C ARG A 24 -0.12 -8.18 13.24
N VAL A 25 -0.44 -7.49 12.13
CA VAL A 25 -0.66 -6.04 12.16
C VAL A 25 -1.92 -5.70 12.94
N ALA A 26 -3.00 -6.48 12.79
CA ALA A 26 -4.22 -6.31 13.57
C ALA A 26 -3.94 -6.47 15.08
N GLU A 27 -3.18 -7.48 15.48
CA GLU A 27 -2.73 -7.62 16.87
C GLU A 27 -1.88 -6.43 17.34
N ALA A 28 -0.97 -5.93 16.49
CA ALA A 28 -0.14 -4.78 16.84
C ALA A 28 -1.00 -3.53 17.11
N VAL A 29 -2.03 -3.30 16.30
CA VAL A 29 -3.01 -2.23 16.51
C VAL A 29 -3.82 -2.47 17.78
N TRP A 30 -4.33 -3.69 17.97
CA TRP A 30 -5.08 -4.11 19.17
C TRP A 30 -4.32 -3.80 20.47
N GLN A 31 -3.06 -4.23 20.56
CA GLN A 31 -2.21 -3.96 21.72
C GLN A 31 -1.89 -2.46 21.85
N THR A 32 -1.74 -1.73 20.75
CA THR A 32 -1.50 -0.27 20.78
C THR A 32 -2.70 0.48 21.36
N LEU A 33 -3.91 -0.05 21.20
CA LEU A 33 -5.13 0.47 21.83
C LEU A 33 -5.26 0.10 23.33
N GLY A 34 -4.26 -0.59 23.90
CA GLY A 34 -4.23 -0.94 25.33
C GLY A 34 -4.99 -2.22 25.69
N LEU A 35 -5.38 -3.01 24.70
CA LEU A 35 -6.13 -4.25 24.90
C LEU A 35 -5.18 -5.42 25.20
N PRO A 36 -5.65 -6.46 25.92
CA PRO A 36 -4.81 -7.58 26.31
C PRO A 36 -4.32 -8.35 25.08
N ALA A 37 -3.05 -8.74 25.10
CA ALA A 37 -2.43 -9.47 24.00
C ALA A 37 -3.09 -10.84 23.79
N GLU A 38 -3.47 -11.14 22.55
CA GLU A 38 -3.92 -12.46 22.12
C GLU A 38 -2.77 -13.27 21.49
N LEU A 39 -1.75 -12.59 20.94
CA LEU A 39 -0.54 -13.21 20.40
C LEU A 39 0.67 -12.27 20.48
N ASP A 40 1.88 -12.84 20.49
CA ASP A 40 3.09 -12.04 20.30
C ASP A 40 3.31 -11.74 18.81
N TRP A 41 2.88 -10.55 18.38
CA TRP A 41 3.00 -10.15 16.98
C TRP A 41 4.43 -9.84 16.57
N ARG A 42 5.35 -9.67 17.54
CA ARG A 42 6.77 -9.40 17.28
C ARG A 42 7.57 -10.69 17.08
N ALA A 43 7.03 -11.83 17.53
CA ALA A 43 7.66 -13.14 17.42
C ALA A 43 8.10 -13.44 15.99
N ARG A 44 9.33 -13.91 15.83
CA ARG A 44 9.85 -14.34 14.53
C ARG A 44 8.94 -15.42 13.95
N MET A 45 8.82 -15.43 12.63
CA MET A 45 8.13 -16.53 11.96
C MET A 45 8.88 -17.84 12.19
N PRO A 46 8.17 -18.97 12.36
CA PRO A 46 8.79 -20.28 12.46
C PRO A 46 9.79 -20.50 11.32
N ALA A 47 10.92 -21.10 11.65
CA ALA A 47 11.95 -21.39 10.66
C ALA A 47 11.40 -22.38 9.63
N THR A 48 11.55 -22.06 8.36
CA THR A 48 11.26 -22.97 7.24
C THR A 48 12.54 -23.20 6.46
N ALA A 49 12.66 -24.35 5.80
CA ALA A 49 13.78 -24.60 4.90
C ALA A 49 13.90 -23.44 3.89
N PRO A 50 15.10 -22.89 3.67
CA PRO A 50 15.27 -21.78 2.74
C PRO A 50 14.91 -22.24 1.32
N PRO A 51 14.15 -21.45 0.54
CA PRO A 51 13.92 -21.78 -0.86
C PRO A 51 15.25 -21.87 -1.60
N ARG A 52 15.33 -22.81 -2.56
CA ARG A 52 16.51 -23.02 -3.41
C ARG A 52 16.89 -21.70 -4.09
N TRP A 53 18.18 -21.43 -4.22
CA TRP A 53 18.68 -20.17 -4.81
C TRP A 53 18.05 -19.85 -6.19
N ALA A 54 17.93 -20.86 -7.04
CA ALA A 54 17.31 -20.72 -8.36
C ALA A 54 15.83 -20.30 -8.28
N ALA A 55 15.06 -20.85 -7.34
CA ALA A 55 13.67 -20.47 -7.14
C ALA A 55 13.53 -19.01 -6.71
N ARG A 56 14.40 -18.55 -5.79
CA ARG A 56 14.44 -17.14 -5.36
C ARG A 56 14.74 -16.19 -6.53
N ARG A 57 15.68 -16.56 -7.41
CA ARG A 57 16.00 -15.74 -8.60
C ARG A 57 14.86 -15.67 -9.60
N THR A 58 14.17 -16.78 -9.83
CA THR A 58 12.97 -16.79 -10.67
C THR A 58 11.88 -15.89 -10.09
N GLU A 59 11.66 -15.92 -8.78
CA GLU A 59 10.73 -15.03 -8.07
C GLU A 59 11.12 -13.56 -8.19
N ASP A 60 12.39 -13.22 -8.00
CA ASP A 60 12.90 -11.85 -8.15
C ASP A 60 12.70 -11.31 -9.56
N ILE A 61 13.01 -12.11 -10.60
CA ILE A 61 12.82 -11.72 -12.00
C ILE A 61 11.33 -11.52 -12.30
N ARG A 62 10.48 -12.43 -11.83
CA ARG A 62 9.02 -12.34 -12.00
C ARG A 62 8.48 -11.08 -11.35
N PHE A 63 8.85 -10.82 -10.09
CA PHE A 63 8.49 -9.59 -9.38
C PHE A 63 8.96 -8.35 -10.14
N ALA A 64 10.22 -8.33 -10.57
CA ALA A 64 10.80 -7.20 -11.27
C ALA A 64 10.03 -6.88 -12.56
N ARG A 65 9.68 -7.91 -13.33
CA ARG A 65 8.92 -7.76 -14.58
C ARG A 65 7.46 -7.36 -14.35
N GLN A 66 6.80 -7.94 -13.36
CA GLN A 66 5.35 -7.78 -13.16
C GLN A 66 4.98 -6.53 -12.36
N HIS A 67 5.82 -6.12 -11.40
CA HIS A 67 5.47 -5.07 -10.45
C HIS A 67 6.45 -3.88 -10.49
N LEU A 68 7.77 -4.13 -10.44
CA LEU A 68 8.76 -3.06 -10.30
C LEU A 68 8.98 -2.28 -11.60
N ALA A 69 9.18 -2.94 -12.74
CA ALA A 69 9.48 -2.28 -14.01
C ALA A 69 8.34 -1.34 -14.47
N PRO A 70 7.04 -1.72 -14.39
CA PRO A 70 5.96 -0.79 -14.68
C PRO A 70 5.94 0.43 -13.74
N TRP A 71 6.26 0.23 -12.46
CA TRP A 71 6.33 1.32 -11.49
C TRP A 71 7.48 2.30 -11.79
N ILE A 72 8.68 1.80 -12.13
CA ILE A 72 9.81 2.64 -12.57
C ILE A 72 9.42 3.45 -13.81
N GLY A 73 8.79 2.82 -14.80
CA GLY A 73 8.33 3.50 -16.00
C GLY A 73 7.35 4.64 -15.69
N ARG A 74 6.41 4.43 -14.76
CA ARG A 74 5.51 5.50 -14.28
C ARG A 74 6.29 6.62 -13.59
N ARG A 75 7.23 6.30 -12.70
CA ARG A 75 8.05 7.30 -11.98
C ARG A 75 8.89 8.16 -12.93
N LEU A 76 9.53 7.55 -13.93
CA LEU A 76 10.32 8.27 -14.93
C LEU A 76 9.45 9.14 -15.85
N THR A 77 8.18 8.78 -16.05
CA THR A 77 7.22 9.56 -16.86
C THR A 77 6.39 10.53 -16.03
N GLY A 78 6.68 10.69 -14.73
CA GLY A 78 5.91 11.56 -13.84
C GLY A 78 4.48 11.11 -13.58
N ARG A 79 4.13 9.87 -13.92
CA ARG A 79 2.78 9.32 -13.75
C ARG A 79 2.59 8.66 -12.40
N SER A 80 1.43 8.86 -11.80
CA SER A 80 1.01 8.28 -10.53
C SER A 80 -0.15 7.30 -10.72
N SER A 81 -0.41 6.46 -9.72
CA SER A 81 -1.69 5.75 -9.63
C SER A 81 -2.85 6.71 -9.35
N GLY A 82 -2.58 7.92 -8.85
CA GLY A 82 -3.60 8.94 -8.60
C GLY A 82 -4.01 9.77 -9.82
N ASP A 83 -3.34 9.64 -10.97
CA ASP A 83 -3.61 10.47 -12.14
C ASP A 83 -5.06 10.31 -12.62
N GLY A 84 -5.74 11.45 -12.83
CA GLY A 84 -7.15 11.48 -13.24
C GLY A 84 -8.14 10.96 -12.18
N ARG A 85 -7.70 10.72 -10.94
CA ARG A 85 -8.57 10.25 -9.85
C ARG A 85 -8.94 11.38 -8.89
N PHE A 86 -10.17 11.32 -8.39
CA PHE A 86 -10.66 12.21 -7.34
C PHE A 86 -10.55 11.52 -5.98
N GLY A 87 -10.11 12.26 -4.97
CA GLY A 87 -10.08 11.81 -3.58
C GLY A 87 -11.36 12.18 -2.86
N ALA A 88 -12.03 11.20 -2.23
CA ALA A 88 -13.14 11.48 -1.32
C ALA A 88 -12.59 12.07 -0.02
N GLN A 89 -13.20 13.16 0.43
CA GLN A 89 -12.94 13.79 1.72
C GLN A 89 -14.26 14.00 2.46
N PHE A 90 -14.19 14.12 3.78
CA PHE A 90 -15.35 14.33 4.63
C PHE A 90 -15.19 15.62 5.43
N ASP A 91 -16.20 16.49 5.37
CA ASP A 91 -16.27 17.67 6.22
C ASP A 91 -17.08 17.33 7.47
N ALA A 92 -16.40 17.24 8.61
CA ALA A 92 -17.01 16.94 9.89
C ALA A 92 -17.99 18.02 10.39
N ALA A 93 -17.81 19.28 9.99
CA ALA A 93 -18.67 20.38 10.44
C ALA A 93 -20.02 20.38 9.71
N THR A 94 -20.02 20.03 8.42
CA THR A 94 -21.25 19.99 7.62
C THR A 94 -21.84 18.59 7.45
N GLY A 95 -21.10 17.55 7.86
CA GLY A 95 -21.52 16.14 7.73
C GLY A 95 -21.58 15.65 6.29
N LYS A 96 -20.91 16.34 5.35
CA LYS A 96 -21.00 16.06 3.91
C LYS A 96 -19.66 15.60 3.33
N ALA A 97 -19.73 14.60 2.48
CA ALA A 97 -18.60 14.20 1.66
C ALA A 97 -18.40 15.18 0.50
N PHE A 98 -17.15 15.37 0.09
CA PHE A 98 -16.78 16.15 -1.08
C PHE A 98 -15.55 15.55 -1.77
N TRP A 99 -15.32 15.96 -3.01
CA TRP A 99 -14.23 15.45 -3.82
C TRP A 99 -13.12 16.49 -3.96
N ILE A 100 -11.87 16.04 -3.94
CA ILE A 100 -10.70 16.86 -4.26
C ILE A 100 -9.96 16.29 -5.46
N THR A 101 -9.29 17.16 -6.19
CA THR A 101 -8.41 16.83 -7.32
C THR A 101 -7.21 17.78 -7.32
N PRO A 102 -6.06 17.39 -7.88
CA PRO A 102 -4.95 18.32 -8.10
C PRO A 102 -5.41 19.56 -8.89
N ALA A 103 -4.85 20.73 -8.57
CA ALA A 103 -5.18 21.96 -9.30
C ALA A 103 -4.79 21.87 -10.79
N ASP A 104 -3.71 21.16 -11.08
CA ASP A 104 -3.06 20.97 -12.37
C ASP A 104 -3.21 19.52 -12.91
N ALA A 105 -4.36 18.88 -12.67
CA ALA A 105 -4.58 17.46 -12.94
C ALA A 105 -4.30 16.97 -14.39
N GLU A 106 -4.24 17.88 -15.38
CA GLU A 106 -3.92 17.57 -16.77
C GLU A 106 -2.41 17.57 -17.08
N SER A 107 -1.59 18.16 -16.20
CA SER A 107 -0.15 18.28 -16.37
C SER A 107 0.60 17.21 -15.57
N PRO A 108 1.48 16.42 -16.20
CA PRO A 108 2.33 15.48 -15.47
C PRO A 108 3.32 16.23 -14.57
N GLY A 109 3.35 15.91 -13.28
CA GLY A 109 4.25 16.57 -12.33
C GLY A 109 3.94 16.27 -10.87
N PRO A 110 4.77 16.77 -9.93
CA PRO A 110 4.47 16.71 -8.51
C PRO A 110 3.27 17.59 -8.18
N VAL A 111 2.26 17.03 -7.52
CA VAL A 111 1.10 17.81 -7.05
C VAL A 111 1.54 18.77 -5.95
N THR A 112 1.45 20.07 -6.22
CA THR A 112 1.77 21.13 -5.25
C THR A 112 0.52 21.73 -4.60
N GLU A 113 -0.64 21.60 -5.24
CA GLU A 113 -1.88 22.21 -4.78
C GLU A 113 -3.10 21.32 -5.07
N TRP A 114 -4.10 21.38 -4.18
CA TRP A 114 -5.34 20.61 -4.29
C TRP A 114 -6.53 21.56 -4.29
N ARG A 115 -7.54 21.25 -5.10
CA ARG A 115 -8.80 22.00 -5.13
C ARG A 115 -10.00 21.09 -4.93
N ARG A 116 -11.09 21.67 -4.40
CA ARG A 116 -12.39 20.99 -4.36
C ARG A 116 -12.89 20.82 -5.79
N ALA A 117 -13.24 19.60 -6.17
CA ALA A 117 -13.84 19.30 -7.45
C ALA A 117 -15.34 19.66 -7.41
N ALA A 118 -15.88 20.10 -8.54
CA ALA A 118 -17.32 20.02 -8.77
C ALA A 118 -17.74 18.55 -8.66
N THR A 119 -18.91 18.27 -8.09
CA THR A 119 -19.41 16.90 -7.94
C THR A 119 -19.24 16.15 -9.27
N PRO A 120 -18.48 15.04 -9.31
CA PRO A 120 -18.29 14.30 -10.55
C PRO A 120 -19.65 13.82 -11.05
N ALA A 121 -19.91 13.99 -12.34
CA ALA A 121 -21.11 13.44 -12.97
C ALA A 121 -21.13 11.91 -12.74
N PRO A 122 -22.31 11.30 -12.48
CA PRO A 122 -22.38 9.85 -12.39
C PRO A 122 -21.92 9.25 -13.71
N SER A 123 -20.99 8.30 -13.62
CA SER A 123 -20.49 7.47 -14.73
C SER A 123 -21.55 6.53 -15.26
#